data_AF-A0A7D9JW27-F1
#
_entry.id   AF-A0A7D9JW27-F1
#
_cell.length_a   1.000
_cell.length_b   1.000
_cell.length_c   1.000
_cell.angle_alpha   90.00
_cell.angle_beta   90.00
_cell.angle_gamma   90.00
#
_symmetry.space_group_name_H-M   'P 1'
#
loop_
_entity.id
_entity.type
_entity.pdbx_description
1 polymer ?
#
loop_
_entity_poly.entity_id
_entity_poly.type
_entity_poly.pdbx_seq_one_letter_code
_entity_poly.pdbx_strand_id
1 'polypeptide(L)'
;EIVGTLTTDKESLVLQYQTKTIRTIITFTCNHQGQTGEPKLSSLVTNRLYSFIWETKEACRIEPKNDESGCHDKDTRIYLLKTPDKKGYTIPGPDGGSITLGICQNITCGNEKASTACFIKNGVAVSIGRSAKSTLEHGSNVNTLTYR
;
A
#
# COMPACT_ATOMS: atom_id res chain seq x y z
N GLU A 1 15.81 -16.55 -20.05
CA GLU A 1 15.79 -16.16 -18.63
C GLU A 1 14.58 -15.25 -18.44
N ILE A 2 13.81 -15.43 -17.36
CA ILE A 2 12.76 -14.47 -17.02
C ILE A 2 13.48 -13.26 -16.43
N VAL A 3 13.39 -12.12 -17.11
CA VAL A 3 14.17 -10.93 -16.74
C VAL A 3 13.48 -10.15 -15.60
N GLY A 4 12.19 -10.42 -15.37
CA GLY A 4 11.44 -9.95 -14.22
C GLY A 4 10.10 -9.32 -14.58
N THR A 5 9.40 -8.84 -13.56
CA THR A 5 8.23 -7.98 -13.68
C THR A 5 8.65 -6.53 -13.49
N LEU A 6 8.39 -5.69 -14.50
CA LEU A 6 8.62 -4.25 -14.43
C LEU A 6 7.28 -3.52 -14.38
N THR A 7 7.14 -2.58 -13.45
CA THR A 7 6.01 -1.65 -13.42
C THR A 7 6.43 -0.43 -14.23
N THR A 8 5.79 -0.22 -15.37
CA THR A 8 5.97 1.03 -16.13
C THR A 8 4.90 2.02 -15.72
N ASP A 9 5.29 3.29 -15.79
CA ASP A 9 4.61 4.53 -15.45
C ASP A 9 3.08 4.38 -15.35
N LYS A 10 2.61 4.36 -14.10
CA LYS A 10 1.22 4.58 -13.66
C LYS A 10 0.11 3.65 -14.17
N GLU A 11 0.30 2.32 -14.24
CA GLU A 11 -0.77 1.29 -14.05
C GLU A 11 -0.47 -0.06 -14.72
N SER A 12 0.55 -0.13 -15.58
CA SER A 12 0.82 -1.34 -16.35
C SER A 12 1.88 -2.22 -15.70
N LEU A 13 1.52 -3.48 -15.45
CA LEU A 13 2.43 -4.51 -15.00
C LEU A 13 2.98 -5.23 -16.24
N VAL A 14 4.29 -5.41 -16.34
CA VAL A 14 4.91 -6.00 -17.53
C VAL A 14 5.70 -7.23 -17.14
N LEU A 15 5.38 -8.39 -17.73
CA LEU A 15 6.18 -9.60 -17.62
C LEU A 15 7.07 -9.74 -18.86
N GLN A 16 8.37 -9.89 -18.64
CA GLN A 16 9.35 -9.98 -19.71
C GLN A 16 10.13 -11.30 -19.66
N TYR A 17 10.11 -12.00 -20.78
CA TYR A 17 10.97 -13.16 -21.04
C TYR A 17 11.93 -12.84 -22.18
N GLN A 18 13.22 -13.11 -21.97
CA GLN A 18 14.25 -12.85 -22.98
C GLN A 18 15.25 -13.99 -23.10
N THR A 19 15.61 -14.30 -24.34
CA THR A 19 16.80 -15.06 -24.72
C THR A 19 17.71 -14.15 -25.55
N LYS A 20 18.89 -14.63 -25.97
CA LYS A 20 19.81 -13.85 -26.82
C LYS A 20 19.17 -13.38 -28.14
N THR A 21 18.10 -14.01 -28.60
CA THR A 21 17.50 -13.74 -29.92
C THR A 21 15.98 -13.57 -29.89
N ILE A 22 15.27 -13.91 -28.83
CA ILE A 22 13.80 -13.81 -28.76
C ILE A 22 13.41 -13.04 -27.49
N ARG A 23 12.44 -12.13 -27.65
CA ARG A 23 11.83 -11.34 -26.58
C ARG A 23 10.32 -11.55 -26.61
N THR A 24 9.74 -11.82 -25.45
CA THR A 24 8.29 -11.84 -25.25
C THR A 24 7.95 -10.85 -24.15
N ILE A 25 7.04 -9.93 -24.45
CA ILE A 25 6.55 -8.90 -23.55
C ILE A 25 5.05 -9.12 -23.37
N ILE A 26 4.60 -9.23 -22.12
CA ILE A 26 3.18 -9.27 -21.78
C ILE A 26 2.89 -8.04 -20.92
N THR A 27 2.08 -7.14 -21.45
CA THR A 27 1.60 -5.95 -20.75
C THR A 27 0.21 -6.23 -20.19
N PHE A 28 0.08 -6.17 -18.87
CA PHE A 28 -1.19 -6.32 -18.17
C PHE A 28 -1.86 -4.96 -18.01
N THR A 29 -3.12 -4.83 -18.43
CA THR A 29 -3.93 -3.62 -18.29
C THR A 29 -5.18 -3.89 -17.48
N CYS A 30 -5.54 -2.96 -16.59
CA CYS A 30 -6.75 -3.09 -15.78
C CYS A 30 -8.01 -3.15 -16.64
N ASN A 31 -8.82 -4.19 -16.45
CA ASN A 31 -10.19 -4.22 -16.94
C ASN A 31 -11.14 -3.68 -15.85
N HIS A 32 -11.55 -2.42 -15.98
CA HIS A 32 -12.44 -1.77 -15.00
C HIS A 32 -13.86 -2.35 -14.96
N GLN A 33 -14.23 -3.21 -15.92
CA GLN A 33 -15.51 -3.92 -15.92
C GLN A 33 -15.46 -5.22 -15.09
N GLY A 34 -14.31 -5.53 -14.46
CA GLY A 34 -14.17 -6.67 -13.55
C GLY A 34 -14.08 -8.02 -14.27
N GLN A 35 -13.70 -8.02 -15.54
CA GLN A 35 -13.57 -9.23 -16.35
C GLN A 35 -12.11 -9.71 -16.41
N THR A 36 -11.91 -11.02 -16.43
CA THR A 36 -10.62 -11.66 -16.73
C THR A 36 -10.64 -12.01 -18.22
N GLY A 37 -9.91 -11.25 -19.03
CA GLY A 37 -9.79 -11.49 -20.46
C GLY A 37 -8.72 -12.52 -20.80
N GLU A 38 -8.36 -12.58 -22.08
CA GLU A 38 -7.27 -13.40 -22.62
C GLU A 38 -6.20 -12.49 -23.27
N PRO A 39 -4.92 -12.90 -23.28
CA PRO A 39 -3.84 -12.12 -23.89
C PRO A 39 -4.02 -12.01 -25.41
N LYS A 40 -3.98 -10.78 -25.92
CA LYS A 40 -4.08 -10.45 -27.34
C LYS A 40 -2.74 -10.00 -27.88
N LEU A 41 -2.32 -10.53 -29.03
CA LEU A 41 -1.11 -10.08 -29.71
C LEU A 41 -1.29 -8.62 -30.13
N SER A 42 -0.47 -7.71 -29.60
CA SER A 42 -0.54 -6.28 -29.90
C SER A 42 0.43 -5.85 -30.99
N SER A 43 1.62 -6.48 -31.04
CA SER A 43 2.60 -6.18 -32.07
C SER A 43 3.58 -7.32 -32.29
N LEU A 44 4.00 -7.47 -33.55
CA LEU A 44 5.05 -8.37 -34.00
C LEU A 44 6.08 -7.54 -34.79
N VAL A 45 6.95 -6.83 -34.08
CA VAL A 45 7.75 -5.76 -34.70
C VAL A 45 8.88 -6.32 -35.59
N THR A 46 9.48 -7.47 -35.24
CA THR A 46 10.72 -7.97 -35.89
C THR A 46 10.96 -9.49 -35.85
N ASN A 47 9.92 -10.35 -35.99
CA ASN A 47 10.00 -11.84 -35.97
C ASN A 47 10.66 -12.49 -34.74
N ARG A 48 11.05 -11.68 -33.76
CA ARG A 48 11.83 -12.03 -32.57
C ARG A 48 11.36 -11.25 -31.34
N LEU A 49 10.36 -10.39 -31.52
CA LEU A 49 9.71 -9.63 -30.45
C LEU A 49 8.20 -9.88 -30.54
N TYR A 50 7.67 -10.59 -29.55
CA TYR A 50 6.24 -10.87 -29.40
C TYR A 50 5.70 -10.01 -28.27
N SER A 51 4.75 -9.13 -28.58
CA SER A 51 4.11 -8.26 -27.59
C SER A 51 2.64 -8.63 -27.45
N PHE A 52 2.21 -8.89 -26.22
CA PHE A 52 0.83 -9.18 -25.86
C PHE A 52 0.28 -8.11 -24.92
N ILE A 53 -0.99 -7.77 -25.07
CA ILE A 53 -1.76 -7.00 -24.09
C ILE A 53 -2.77 -7.95 -23.47
N TRP A 54 -2.79 -8.03 -22.14
CA TRP A 54 -3.74 -8.83 -21.38
C TRP A 54 -4.57 -7.91 -20.49
N GLU A 55 -5.81 -7.67 -20.92
CA GLU A 55 -6.77 -6.90 -20.13
C GLU A 55 -7.42 -7.82 -19.08
N THR A 56 -7.21 -7.51 -17.80
CA THR A 56 -7.67 -8.41 -16.73
C THR A 56 -7.95 -7.66 -15.44
N LYS A 57 -8.96 -8.10 -14.69
CA LYS A 57 -9.35 -7.49 -13.40
C LYS A 57 -8.24 -7.55 -12.35
N GLU A 58 -7.34 -8.52 -12.45
CA GLU A 58 -6.18 -8.71 -11.55
C GLU A 58 -5.10 -7.65 -11.79
N ALA A 59 -5.09 -7.00 -12.95
CA ALA A 59 -4.21 -5.88 -13.25
C ALA A 59 -4.75 -4.55 -12.71
N CYS A 60 -6.00 -4.52 -12.24
CA CYS A 60 -6.55 -3.34 -11.58
C CYS A 60 -5.88 -3.14 -10.24
N ARG A 61 -5.43 -1.90 -10.00
CA ARG A 61 -5.10 -1.48 -8.65
C ARG A 61 -6.27 -1.81 -7.75
N ILE A 62 -5.97 -2.47 -6.66
CA ILE A 62 -6.91 -2.63 -5.60
C ILE A 62 -7.05 -1.25 -4.96
N GLU A 63 -7.96 -0.41 -5.45
CA GLU A 63 -8.16 0.87 -4.80
C GLU A 63 -8.57 0.60 -3.34
N PRO A 64 -7.84 1.18 -2.37
CA PRO A 64 -8.26 1.09 -0.99
C PRO A 64 -9.65 1.70 -0.94
N LYS A 65 -10.63 0.95 -0.43
CA LYS A 65 -11.87 1.60 -0.01
C LYS A 65 -11.45 2.70 0.95
N ASN A 66 -11.94 3.91 0.72
CA ASN A 66 -11.78 5.03 1.65
C ASN A 66 -12.52 4.69 2.95
N ASP A 67 -11.99 3.75 3.73
CA ASP A 67 -12.28 3.68 5.14
C ASP A 67 -11.44 4.79 5.77
N GLU A 68 -12.09 5.65 6.53
CA GLU A 68 -11.51 6.80 7.24
C GLU A 68 -10.42 6.39 8.27
N SER A 69 -10.06 5.10 8.34
CA SER A 69 -8.98 4.55 9.12
C SER A 69 -7.69 4.45 8.28
N GLY A 70 -6.70 5.26 8.64
CA GLY A 70 -5.40 5.40 8.00
C GLY A 70 -4.46 4.18 8.09
N CYS A 71 -4.98 2.98 7.85
CA CYS A 71 -4.26 1.72 7.97
C CYS A 71 -4.44 0.78 6.78
N HIS A 72 -4.98 1.29 5.68
CA HIS A 72 -5.08 0.50 4.47
C HIS A 72 -3.79 0.65 3.66
N ASP A 73 -3.09 -0.46 3.48
CA ASP A 73 -2.13 -0.57 2.39
C ASP A 73 -2.93 -0.42 1.08
N LYS A 74 -2.61 0.63 0.31
CA LYS A 74 -3.30 0.98 -0.93
C LYS A 74 -3.08 -0.06 -2.04
N ASP A 75 -2.10 -0.94 -1.89
CA ASP A 75 -1.69 -1.89 -2.91
C ASP A 75 -2.02 -3.35 -2.50
N THR A 76 -1.98 -3.69 -1.20
CA THR A 76 -2.07 -5.11 -0.75
C THR A 76 -3.35 -5.50 0.01
N ARG A 77 -4.21 -4.53 0.37
CA ARG A 77 -5.33 -4.72 1.33
C ARG A 77 -4.94 -5.31 2.69
N ILE A 78 -3.67 -5.24 3.08
CA ILE A 78 -3.26 -5.77 4.37
C ILE A 78 -3.84 -4.90 5.48
N TYR A 79 -4.63 -5.53 6.34
CA TYR A 79 -5.09 -4.95 7.60
C TYR A 79 -4.08 -5.31 8.68
N LEU A 80 -3.37 -4.30 9.21
CA LEU A 80 -2.42 -4.50 10.31
C LEU A 80 -3.09 -5.08 11.56
N LEU A 81 -4.36 -4.73 11.79
CA LEU A 81 -5.12 -5.18 12.95
C LEU A 81 -6.54 -5.56 12.52
N LYS A 82 -6.93 -6.80 12.85
CA LYS A 82 -8.30 -7.30 12.61
C LYS A 82 -9.33 -6.59 13.50
N THR A 83 -8.90 -6.17 14.69
CA THR A 83 -9.69 -5.41 15.68
C THR A 83 -8.76 -4.50 16.49
N PRO A 84 -8.71 -3.18 16.22
CA PRO A 84 -7.92 -2.26 17.04
C PRO A 84 -8.53 -2.12 18.44
N ASP A 85 -7.68 -2.02 19.48
CA ASP A 85 -8.12 -1.68 20.83
C ASP A 85 -8.55 -0.21 20.84
N LYS A 86 -9.86 0.05 21.02
CA LYS A 86 -10.45 1.39 21.00
C LYS A 86 -9.84 2.38 22.01
N LYS A 87 -9.16 1.88 23.06
CA LYS A 87 -8.51 2.74 24.07
C LYS A 87 -7.11 3.17 23.66
N GLY A 88 -6.50 2.51 22.68
CA GLY A 88 -5.10 2.70 22.30
C GLY A 88 -4.12 2.05 23.29
N TYR A 89 -2.86 1.97 22.89
CA TYR A 89 -1.78 1.37 23.68
C TYR A 89 -0.98 2.46 24.38
N THR A 90 -0.77 2.35 25.69
CA THR A 90 0.09 3.29 26.42
C THR A 90 1.44 2.63 26.70
N ILE A 91 2.52 3.31 26.30
CA ILE A 91 3.90 2.86 26.49
C ILE A 91 4.73 3.95 27.20
N PRO A 92 5.82 3.59 27.89
CA PRO A 92 6.78 4.57 28.39
C PRO A 92 7.36 5.42 27.26
N GLY A 93 7.41 6.73 27.48
CA GLY A 93 8.02 7.70 26.58
C GLY A 93 9.35 8.22 27.10
N PRO A 94 10.03 9.07 26.32
CA PRO A 94 11.27 9.71 26.74
C PRO A 94 11.08 10.59 27.99
N ASP A 95 12.16 10.75 28.75
CA ASP A 95 12.25 11.63 29.93
C ASP A 95 11.14 11.45 30.97
N GLY A 96 10.71 10.21 31.19
CA GLY A 96 9.66 9.88 32.16
C GLY A 96 8.24 10.27 31.71
N GLY A 97 8.05 10.64 30.44
CA GLY A 97 6.73 10.81 29.85
C GLY A 97 6.07 9.47 29.47
N SER A 98 4.87 9.54 28.93
CA SER A 98 4.15 8.41 28.36
C SER A 98 3.70 8.72 26.92
N ILE A 99 3.54 7.67 26.11
CA ILE A 99 2.99 7.78 24.77
C ILE A 99 1.75 6.91 24.68
N THR A 100 0.61 7.50 24.30
CA THR A 100 -0.60 6.77 23.93
C THR A 100 -0.69 6.65 22.40
N LEU A 101 -0.84 5.44 21.88
CA LEU A 101 -0.87 5.10 20.46
C LEU A 101 -2.23 4.51 20.05
N GLY A 102 -2.93 5.20 19.16
CA GLY A 102 -4.07 4.71 18.42
C GLY A 102 -3.63 4.10 17.09
N ILE A 103 -3.28 2.80 17.10
CA ILE A 103 -2.98 2.11 15.85
C ILE A 103 -4.26 2.00 15.02
N CYS A 104 -4.24 2.54 13.82
CA CYS A 104 -5.34 2.58 12.86
C CYS A 104 -6.57 3.39 13.28
N GLN A 105 -6.45 4.26 14.29
CA GLN A 105 -7.60 4.98 14.82
C GLN A 105 -7.21 6.32 15.42
N ASN A 106 -8.19 7.22 15.52
CA ASN A 106 -8.02 8.46 16.24
C ASN A 106 -8.18 8.23 17.76
N ILE A 107 -7.35 8.93 18.53
CA ILE A 107 -7.38 9.07 19.97
C ILE A 107 -7.45 10.57 20.30
N THR A 108 -7.93 10.87 21.51
CA THR A 108 -7.90 12.24 22.02
C THR A 108 -6.57 12.52 22.69
N CYS A 109 -5.93 13.64 22.32
CA CYS A 109 -4.68 14.13 22.87
C CYS A 109 -4.82 15.60 23.28
N GLY A 110 -5.07 15.86 24.57
CA GLY A 110 -5.44 17.20 25.03
C GLY A 110 -6.70 17.68 24.31
N ASN A 111 -6.60 18.77 23.54
CA ASN A 111 -7.70 19.32 22.75
C ASN A 111 -7.82 18.71 21.33
N GLU A 112 -6.82 17.96 20.86
CA GLU A 112 -6.81 17.34 19.54
C GLU A 112 -7.56 16.00 19.57
N LYS A 113 -8.64 15.88 18.82
CA LYS A 113 -9.48 14.66 18.76
C LYS A 113 -9.10 13.73 17.60
N ALA A 114 -8.27 14.20 16.66
CA ALA A 114 -7.85 13.47 15.47
C ALA A 114 -6.37 13.01 15.55
N SER A 115 -5.85 12.86 16.77
CA SER A 115 -4.48 12.37 16.99
C SER A 115 -4.42 10.85 16.83
N THR A 116 -3.32 10.27 16.37
CA THR A 116 -3.07 8.81 16.41
C THR A 116 -1.96 8.46 17.40
N ALA A 117 -1.18 9.45 17.83
CA ALA A 117 -0.15 9.29 18.83
C ALA A 117 -0.10 10.53 19.72
N CYS A 118 0.00 10.35 21.03
CA CYS A 118 -0.03 11.43 22.02
C CYS A 118 1.10 11.26 23.02
N PHE A 119 1.99 12.23 23.12
CA PHE A 119 3.01 12.27 24.17
C PHE A 119 2.50 13.09 25.35
N ILE A 120 2.63 12.55 26.56
CA ILE A 120 2.15 13.17 27.79
C ILE A 120 3.30 13.24 28.79
N LYS A 121 3.57 14.44 29.31
CA LYS A 121 4.57 14.67 30.36
C LYS A 121 4.12 15.79 31.28
N ASN A 122 4.16 15.55 32.60
CA ASN A 122 3.78 16.54 33.62
C ASN A 122 2.39 17.17 33.38
N GLY A 123 1.42 16.38 32.89
CA GLY A 123 0.08 16.84 32.56
C GLY A 123 -0.05 17.60 31.22
N VAL A 124 1.06 17.85 30.51
CA VAL A 124 1.05 18.46 29.18
C VAL A 124 0.95 17.35 28.12
N ALA A 125 -0.05 17.45 27.25
CA ALA A 125 -0.28 16.52 26.15
C ALA A 125 0.05 17.17 24.80
N VAL A 126 0.82 16.46 23.96
CA VAL A 126 1.23 16.90 22.63
C VAL A 126 0.89 15.82 21.61
N SER A 127 0.10 16.18 20.60
CA SER A 127 -0.17 15.29 19.46
C SER A 127 1.11 15.13 18.65
N ILE A 128 1.51 13.87 18.39
CA ILE A 128 2.73 13.52 17.66
C ILE A 128 2.42 12.64 16.43
N GLY A 129 1.17 12.66 15.96
CA GLY A 129 0.79 11.98 14.73
C GLY A 129 -0.71 12.11 14.45
N ARG A 130 -1.06 12.17 13.17
CA ARG A 130 -2.45 12.15 12.70
C ARG A 130 -2.67 11.01 11.70
N SER A 131 -3.92 10.57 11.60
CA SER A 131 -4.34 9.53 10.67
C SER A 131 -4.39 10.03 9.22
N ALA A 132 -4.66 11.33 9.05
CA ALA A 132 -4.65 11.99 7.75
C ALA A 132 -3.26 11.85 7.10
N LYS A 133 -3.20 11.24 5.90
CA LYS A 133 -1.96 11.00 5.13
C LYS A 133 -0.99 9.99 5.75
N SER A 134 -1.48 9.10 6.59
CA SER A 134 -0.75 7.91 7.02
C SER A 134 -0.37 7.03 5.82
N THR A 135 0.75 6.32 5.94
CA THR A 135 1.26 5.39 4.93
C THR A 135 1.63 4.07 5.59
N LEU A 136 1.26 2.96 4.94
CA LEU A 136 1.64 1.61 5.30
C LEU A 136 2.55 1.04 4.21
N GLU A 137 3.77 0.67 4.58
CA GLU A 137 4.75 0.04 3.70
C GLU A 137 4.93 -1.42 4.11
N HIS A 138 4.74 -2.34 3.16
CA HIS A 138 4.89 -3.78 3.37
C HIS A 138 6.31 -4.24 2.96
N GLY A 139 7.07 -4.74 3.93
CA GLY A 139 8.34 -5.45 3.70
C GLY A 139 8.19 -6.95 4.01
N SER A 140 9.15 -7.76 3.55
CA SER A 140 9.06 -9.23 3.63
C SER A 140 8.83 -9.81 5.03
N ASN A 141 9.25 -9.10 6.09
CA ASN A 141 9.02 -9.49 7.50
C ASN A 141 8.66 -8.31 8.41
N VAL A 142 8.58 -7.10 7.86
CA VAL A 142 8.38 -5.87 8.64
C VAL A 142 7.34 -5.02 7.93
N ASN A 143 6.34 -4.57 8.68
CA ASN A 143 5.38 -3.60 8.21
C ASN A 143 5.64 -2.27 8.89
N THR A 144 5.75 -1.19 8.10
CA THR A 144 6.02 0.14 8.63
C THR A 144 4.80 1.02 8.44
N LEU A 145 4.16 1.40 9.55
CA LEU A 145 3.08 2.37 9.58
C LEU A 145 3.61 3.74 10.01
N THR A 146 3.42 4.75 9.18
CA THR A 146 3.90 6.12 9.43
C THR A 146 2.71 7.07 9.57
N TYR A 147 2.68 7.82 10.68
CA TYR A 147 1.77 8.93 10.92
C TYR A 147 2.48 10.27 10.69
N ARG A 148 1.75 11.28 10.22
CA ARG A 148 2.28 12.62 9.93
C ARG A 148 1.45 13.71 10.61
#